data_AF-F2L1P2-F1
#
_entry.id   AF-F2L1P2-F1
#
_cell.length_a   1.000
_cell.length_b   1.000
_cell.length_c   1.000
_cell.angle_alpha   90.00
_cell.angle_beta   90.00
_cell.angle_gamma   90.00
#
_symmetry.space_group_name_H-M   'P 1'
#
loop_
_entity.id
_entity.type
_entity.pdbx_description
1 polymer ?
#
loop_
_entity_poly.entity_id
_entity_poly.type
_entity_poly.pdbx_seq_one_letter_code
_entity_poly.pdbx_strand_id
1 'polypeptide(L)'
;MATRVFLALLLLLSAALVSAMIVFTNFESEKLGNLSLAYVLIQIPGREVKIDGCVLYVVNIMNSTVQQMNARSANISSAEERYLKSWAGEFGVDVWPSIEEELRAANYSGPLSFDDPNSPASEALARSSRWAHEALTLAREVEGTLAGAGIRGVSVSVYVDRGVILVDVPAEIRRGPEQLARVKALLGPILEKYRGLKVLVLLFVVETPNPLPSSINVTEFRSIIEGLYRERGISIKDPLSIFIGIHGNIYLLETDDDIGLLRELVNKTVERFGVCPNGSAIYFDVEQDIVRPAGYRIAWRYAVLELAGLAMIVAGSTYLATRALRKRRAA
;
A
#
# COMPACT_ATOMS: atom_id res chain seq x y z
N MET A 1 -11.03 42.50 -9.65
CA MET A 1 -10.73 41.65 -8.48
C MET A 1 -11.20 40.20 -8.66
N ALA A 2 -12.45 39.96 -9.12
CA ALA A 2 -13.00 38.60 -9.29
C ALA A 2 -12.15 37.65 -10.16
N THR A 3 -11.54 38.15 -11.24
CA THR A 3 -10.70 37.35 -12.16
C THR A 3 -9.38 36.86 -11.54
N ARG A 4 -8.78 37.63 -10.62
CA ARG A 4 -7.53 37.22 -9.92
C ARG A 4 -7.81 36.19 -8.82
N VAL A 5 -8.95 36.30 -8.15
CA VAL A 5 -9.41 35.33 -7.14
C VAL A 5 -9.79 34.00 -7.81
N PHE A 6 -10.45 34.05 -8.96
CA PHE A 6 -10.80 32.85 -9.75
C PHE A 6 -9.56 32.10 -10.27
N LEU A 7 -8.55 32.84 -10.74
CA LEU A 7 -7.28 32.25 -11.19
C LEU A 7 -6.49 31.64 -10.02
N ALA A 8 -6.47 32.30 -8.86
CA ALA A 8 -5.84 31.77 -7.65
C ALA A 8 -6.56 30.51 -7.12
N LEU A 9 -7.89 30.47 -7.19
CA LEU A 9 -8.70 29.29 -6.86
C LEU A 9 -8.46 28.15 -7.85
N LEU A 10 -8.31 28.43 -9.15
CA LEU A 10 -7.96 27.43 -10.18
C LEU A 10 -6.53 26.92 -10.01
N LEU A 11 -5.58 27.78 -9.62
CA LEU A 11 -4.20 27.39 -9.31
C LEU A 11 -4.12 26.58 -8.01
N LEU A 12 -4.93 26.92 -6.99
CA LEU A 12 -5.06 26.11 -5.78
C LEU A 12 -5.80 24.79 -6.04
N LEU A 13 -6.81 24.77 -6.91
CA LEU A 13 -7.48 23.53 -7.31
C LEU A 13 -6.58 22.65 -8.16
N SER A 14 -5.81 23.22 -9.09
CA SER A 14 -4.85 22.46 -9.90
C SER A 14 -3.65 22.02 -9.08
N ALA A 15 -3.15 22.84 -8.15
CA ALA A 15 -2.18 22.40 -7.15
C ALA A 15 -2.76 21.28 -6.27
N ALA A 16 -4.00 21.39 -5.79
CA ALA A 16 -4.66 20.33 -5.02
C ALA A 16 -4.95 19.06 -5.86
N LEU A 17 -5.26 19.20 -7.15
CA LEU A 17 -5.46 18.08 -8.09
C LEU A 17 -4.14 17.41 -8.46
N VAL A 18 -3.04 18.17 -8.57
CA VAL A 18 -1.68 17.64 -8.77
C VAL A 18 -1.18 17.00 -7.46
N SER A 19 -1.47 17.59 -6.30
CA SER A 19 -1.20 17.00 -4.99
C SER A 19 -2.07 15.78 -4.68
N ALA A 20 -3.27 15.66 -5.26
CA ALA A 20 -4.13 14.49 -5.16
C ALA A 20 -3.82 13.41 -6.22
N MET A 21 -3.04 13.72 -7.26
CA MET A 21 -2.57 12.76 -8.27
C MET A 21 -1.32 11.98 -7.84
N ILE A 22 -0.60 12.48 -6.85
CA ILE A 22 0.44 11.76 -6.14
C ILE A 22 -0.30 11.04 -5.02
N VAL A 23 -0.24 9.72 -4.93
CA VAL A 23 0.02 9.05 -3.65
C VAL A 23 0.12 7.53 -3.82
N PHE A 24 -0.66 6.76 -4.56
CA PHE A 24 -0.91 5.40 -4.03
C PHE A 24 -0.02 4.19 -4.41
N THR A 25 1.05 4.39 -5.18
CA THR A 25 2.33 3.63 -5.12
C THR A 25 3.33 4.53 -5.84
N ASN A 26 4.41 4.95 -5.19
CA ASN A 26 5.40 5.81 -5.84
C ASN A 26 6.66 4.99 -6.05
N PHE A 27 6.96 4.64 -7.31
CA PHE A 27 8.30 4.25 -7.72
C PHE A 27 9.01 5.52 -8.19
N GLU A 28 9.96 6.00 -7.40
CA GLU A 28 10.77 7.16 -7.72
C GLU A 28 12.24 6.74 -7.72
N SER A 29 12.90 6.84 -8.88
CA SER A 29 14.33 6.54 -8.98
C SER A 29 15.14 7.82 -9.17
N GLU A 30 16.24 7.95 -8.43
CA GLU A 30 17.20 9.03 -8.57
C GLU A 30 18.63 8.48 -8.69
N LYS A 31 19.49 9.21 -9.40
CA LYS A 31 20.93 8.92 -9.44
C LYS A 31 21.67 9.94 -8.58
N LEU A 32 22.49 9.45 -7.67
CA LEU A 32 23.32 10.21 -6.76
C LEU A 32 24.78 9.81 -7.03
N GLY A 33 25.37 10.41 -8.07
CA GLY A 33 26.64 9.94 -8.64
C GLY A 33 26.49 8.57 -9.32
N ASN A 34 27.31 7.60 -8.91
CA ASN A 34 27.24 6.21 -9.34
C ASN A 34 26.21 5.39 -8.53
N LEU A 35 25.80 5.90 -7.37
CA LEU A 35 24.80 5.28 -6.53
C LEU A 35 23.42 5.57 -7.11
N SER A 36 22.60 4.54 -7.26
CA SER A 36 21.21 4.66 -7.70
C SER A 36 20.29 4.41 -6.52
N LEU A 37 19.26 5.23 -6.37
CA LEU A 37 18.21 5.03 -5.39
C LEU A 37 16.90 4.77 -6.09
N ALA A 38 16.10 3.84 -5.56
CA ALA A 38 14.70 3.75 -5.89
C ALA A 38 13.88 3.70 -4.60
N TYR A 39 12.95 4.63 -4.47
CA TYR A 39 11.95 4.63 -3.40
C TYR A 39 10.70 3.94 -3.91
N VAL A 40 10.17 3.03 -3.10
CA VAL A 40 8.90 2.36 -3.32
C VAL A 40 8.03 2.59 -2.11
N LEU A 41 6.92 3.29 -2.29
CA LEU A 41 5.91 3.44 -1.25
C LEU A 41 4.76 2.46 -1.50
N ILE A 42 4.58 1.49 -0.60
CA ILE A 42 3.47 0.53 -0.62
C ILE A 42 2.46 0.96 0.44
N GLN A 43 1.27 1.37 0.00
CA GLN A 43 0.22 1.82 0.91
C GLN A 43 -0.94 0.85 0.95
N ILE A 44 -1.62 0.81 2.10
CA ILE A 44 -2.85 0.03 2.23
C ILE A 44 -4.01 0.92 1.76
N PRO A 45 -4.78 0.52 0.73
CA PRO A 45 -5.85 1.33 0.14
C PRO A 45 -7.13 1.32 1.01
N GLY A 46 -6.97 1.42 2.32
CA GLY A 46 -8.04 1.32 3.30
C GLY A 46 -8.50 2.68 3.82
N ARG A 47 -9.71 2.69 4.39
CA ARG A 47 -10.23 3.83 5.16
C ARG A 47 -10.21 3.51 6.65
N GLU A 48 -9.89 4.52 7.45
CA GLU A 48 -10.08 4.44 8.90
C GLU A 48 -11.58 4.50 9.22
N VAL A 49 -12.07 3.51 9.97
CA VAL A 49 -13.44 3.46 10.48
C VAL A 49 -13.38 3.44 12.00
N LYS A 50 -14.09 4.39 12.63
CA LYS A 50 -14.20 4.49 14.08
C LYS A 50 -15.53 3.93 14.53
N ILE A 51 -15.50 2.96 15.44
CA ILE A 51 -16.67 2.29 16.02
C ILE A 51 -16.47 2.25 17.52
N ASP A 52 -17.30 3.00 18.25
CA ASP A 52 -17.36 2.98 19.72
C ASP A 52 -15.98 3.11 20.41
N GLY A 53 -15.11 3.96 19.85
CA GLY A 53 -13.76 4.21 20.35
C GLY A 53 -12.67 3.28 19.80
N CYS A 54 -13.04 2.19 19.11
CA CYS A 54 -12.12 1.34 18.38
C CYS A 54 -11.83 1.90 16.98
N VAL A 55 -10.61 1.71 16.49
CA VAL A 55 -10.13 2.19 15.19
C VAL A 55 -9.74 0.98 14.33
N LEU A 56 -10.46 0.79 13.22
CA LEU A 56 -10.25 -0.28 12.25
C LEU A 56 -9.83 0.33 10.91
N TYR A 57 -8.94 -0.35 10.19
CA TYR A 57 -8.60 0.02 8.81
C TYR A 57 -9.31 -0.91 7.85
N VAL A 58 -10.29 -0.40 7.12
CA VAL A 58 -11.15 -1.23 6.26
C VAL A 58 -10.75 -1.04 4.81
N VAL A 59 -10.38 -2.13 4.16
CA VAL A 59 -10.10 -2.24 2.74
C VAL A 59 -11.26 -3.00 2.11
N ASN A 60 -12.03 -2.38 1.22
CA ASN A 60 -13.01 -3.10 0.40
C ASN A 60 -12.38 -3.32 -0.98
N ILE A 61 -11.99 -4.56 -1.28
CA ILE A 61 -11.24 -4.91 -2.49
C ILE A 61 -12.07 -4.64 -3.76
N MET A 62 -13.40 -4.75 -3.67
CA MET A 62 -14.33 -4.50 -4.77
C MET A 62 -14.66 -3.03 -4.98
N ASN A 63 -14.24 -2.16 -4.07
CA ASN A 63 -14.39 -0.73 -4.25
C ASN A 63 -13.63 -0.29 -5.52
N SER A 64 -14.30 0.43 -6.42
CA SER A 64 -13.71 0.86 -7.69
C SER A 64 -12.45 1.70 -7.54
N THR A 65 -12.32 2.46 -6.44
CA THR A 65 -11.09 3.18 -6.10
C THR A 65 -9.97 2.20 -5.76
N VAL A 66 -10.23 1.17 -4.94
CA VAL A 66 -9.25 0.14 -4.58
C VAL A 66 -8.84 -0.69 -5.80
N GLN A 67 -9.78 -1.06 -6.67
CA GLN A 67 -9.49 -1.78 -7.92
C GLN A 67 -8.61 -0.95 -8.87
N GLN A 68 -8.90 0.34 -9.04
CA GLN A 68 -8.06 1.25 -9.82
C GLN A 68 -6.66 1.38 -9.22
N MET A 69 -6.55 1.39 -7.90
CA MET A 69 -5.26 1.42 -7.21
C MET A 69 -4.47 0.13 -7.43
N ASN A 70 -5.11 -1.04 -7.34
CA ASN A 70 -4.47 -2.34 -7.62
C ASN A 70 -3.98 -2.41 -9.08
N ALA A 71 -4.81 -1.98 -10.04
CA ALA A 71 -4.41 -1.93 -11.45
C ALA A 71 -3.23 -0.97 -11.70
N ARG A 72 -3.20 0.17 -11.00
CA ARG A 72 -2.05 1.11 -11.07
C ARG A 72 -0.80 0.54 -10.42
N SER A 73 -0.93 -0.17 -9.30
CA SER A 73 0.17 -0.86 -8.61
C SER A 73 0.80 -1.91 -9.53
N ALA A 74 -0.01 -2.70 -10.23
CA ALA A 74 0.49 -3.69 -11.21
C ALA A 74 1.29 -3.06 -12.36
N ASN A 75 0.88 -1.88 -12.84
CA ASN A 75 1.65 -1.14 -13.85
C ASN A 75 3.00 -0.63 -13.30
N ILE A 76 3.04 -0.26 -12.03
CA ILE A 76 4.26 0.19 -11.35
C ILE A 76 5.22 -0.98 -11.12
N SER A 77 4.71 -2.13 -10.67
CA SER A 77 5.49 -3.37 -10.57
C SER A 77 6.14 -3.74 -11.91
N SER A 78 5.42 -3.59 -13.03
CA SER A 78 5.98 -3.79 -14.38
C SER A 78 7.09 -2.77 -14.72
N ALA A 79 7.02 -1.54 -14.21
CA ALA A 79 8.04 -0.52 -14.42
C ALA A 79 9.29 -0.78 -13.56
N GLU A 80 9.07 -1.16 -12.29
CA GLU A 80 10.11 -1.60 -11.36
C GLU A 80 10.87 -2.80 -11.91
N GLU A 81 10.18 -3.84 -12.39
CA GLU A 81 10.81 -5.04 -12.95
C GLU A 81 11.73 -4.68 -14.13
N ARG A 82 11.29 -3.80 -15.03
CA ARG A 82 12.11 -3.32 -16.14
C ARG A 82 13.35 -2.56 -15.66
N TYR A 83 13.18 -1.72 -14.65
CA TYR A 83 14.29 -0.98 -14.05
C TYR A 83 15.31 -1.92 -13.42
N LEU A 84 14.87 -2.88 -12.60
CA LEU A 84 15.72 -3.89 -11.96
C LEU A 84 16.47 -4.74 -12.99
N LYS A 85 15.80 -5.13 -14.09
CA LYS A 85 16.44 -5.86 -15.18
C LYS A 85 17.52 -5.05 -15.88
N SER A 86 17.26 -3.76 -16.13
CA SER A 86 18.26 -2.85 -16.70
C SER A 86 19.45 -2.67 -15.75
N TRP A 87 19.19 -2.50 -14.46
CA TRP A 87 20.22 -2.39 -13.43
C TRP A 87 21.12 -3.62 -13.36
N ALA A 88 20.52 -4.82 -13.31
CA ALA A 88 21.27 -6.07 -13.27
C ALA A 88 22.20 -6.21 -14.49
N GLY A 89 21.74 -5.78 -15.67
CA GLY A 89 22.58 -5.73 -16.88
C GLY A 89 23.76 -4.75 -16.75
N GLU A 90 23.51 -3.53 -16.26
CA GLU A 90 24.54 -2.51 -16.07
C GLU A 90 25.58 -2.93 -15.01
N PHE A 91 25.12 -3.40 -13.85
CA PHE A 91 25.98 -3.87 -12.76
C PHE A 91 26.82 -5.09 -13.15
N GLY A 92 26.20 -6.04 -13.85
CA GLY A 92 26.86 -7.28 -14.31
C GLY A 92 28.00 -7.03 -15.30
N VAL A 93 27.95 -5.93 -16.06
CA VAL A 93 29.02 -5.55 -16.98
C VAL A 93 30.07 -4.67 -16.30
N ASP A 94 29.63 -3.66 -15.54
CA ASP A 94 30.52 -2.59 -15.11
C ASP A 94 31.24 -2.87 -13.78
N VAL A 95 30.68 -3.71 -12.91
CA VAL A 95 31.16 -3.90 -11.53
C VAL A 95 31.46 -5.34 -11.22
N TRP A 96 30.54 -6.25 -11.57
CA TRP A 96 30.61 -7.67 -11.21
C TRP A 96 31.95 -8.34 -11.55
N PRO A 97 32.58 -8.11 -12.72
CA PRO A 97 33.86 -8.75 -13.06
C PRO A 97 34.97 -8.44 -12.04
N SER A 98 35.00 -7.22 -11.50
CA SER A 98 35.98 -6.82 -10.48
C SER A 98 35.74 -7.52 -9.15
N ILE A 99 34.47 -7.64 -8.74
CA ILE A 99 34.08 -8.37 -7.52
C ILE A 99 34.48 -9.84 -7.67
N GLU A 100 34.16 -10.45 -8.81
CA GLU A 100 34.48 -11.86 -9.06
C GLU A 100 35.99 -12.13 -9.00
N GLU A 101 36.81 -11.23 -9.54
CA GLU A 101 38.27 -11.32 -9.47
C GLU A 101 38.78 -11.24 -8.01
N GLU A 102 38.27 -10.29 -7.22
CA GLU A 102 38.60 -10.13 -5.80
C GLU A 102 38.22 -11.40 -5.00
N LEU A 103 37.01 -11.91 -5.18
CA LEU A 103 36.53 -13.11 -4.50
C LEU A 103 37.35 -14.35 -4.87
N ARG A 104 37.71 -14.49 -6.15
CA ARG A 104 38.57 -15.58 -6.62
C ARG A 104 39.97 -15.46 -6.02
N ALA A 105 40.55 -14.27 -5.98
CA ALA A 105 41.87 -14.03 -5.38
C ALA A 105 41.87 -14.33 -3.87
N ALA A 106 40.74 -14.09 -3.19
CA ALA A 106 40.56 -14.39 -1.77
C ALA A 106 40.17 -15.86 -1.49
N ASN A 107 39.99 -16.71 -2.52
CA ASN A 107 39.40 -18.05 -2.40
C ASN A 107 38.07 -18.08 -1.63
N TYR A 108 37.24 -17.05 -1.82
CA TYR A 108 35.95 -16.95 -1.16
C TYR A 108 34.92 -17.88 -1.80
N SER A 109 34.25 -18.70 -1.00
CA SER A 109 33.22 -19.67 -1.43
C SER A 109 31.91 -19.56 -0.63
N GLY A 110 31.75 -18.48 0.15
CA GLY A 110 30.59 -18.25 0.98
C GLY A 110 29.40 -17.64 0.22
N PRO A 111 28.31 -17.32 0.94
CA PRO A 111 27.13 -16.68 0.35
C PRO A 111 27.43 -15.25 -0.14
N LEU A 112 26.62 -14.78 -1.09
CA LEU A 112 26.70 -13.42 -1.66
C LEU A 112 25.48 -12.56 -1.32
N SER A 113 24.49 -13.15 -0.64
CA SER A 113 23.26 -12.50 -0.24
C SER A 113 23.04 -12.67 1.25
N PHE A 114 22.62 -11.60 1.91
CA PHE A 114 22.47 -11.56 3.36
C PHE A 114 21.22 -10.78 3.72
N ASP A 115 20.35 -11.39 4.53
CA ASP A 115 19.22 -10.70 5.15
C ASP A 115 19.61 -9.97 6.44
N ASP A 116 20.85 -10.17 6.91
CA ASP A 116 21.46 -9.46 8.02
C ASP A 116 22.90 -9.02 7.66
N PRO A 117 23.17 -7.71 7.47
CA PRO A 117 24.48 -7.20 7.11
C PRO A 117 25.49 -7.25 8.27
N ASN A 118 25.06 -7.66 9.47
CA ASN A 118 25.91 -7.86 10.65
C ASN A 118 26.26 -9.33 10.89
N SER A 119 25.80 -10.24 10.02
CA SER A 119 26.10 -11.67 10.18
C SER A 119 27.60 -11.99 10.00
N PRO A 120 28.16 -13.00 10.68
CA PRO A 120 29.57 -13.38 10.54
C PRO A 120 29.97 -13.73 9.10
N ALA A 121 29.04 -14.27 8.32
CA ALA A 121 29.25 -14.58 6.91
C ALA A 121 29.42 -13.31 6.05
N SER A 122 28.67 -12.25 6.36
CA SER A 122 28.82 -10.95 5.68
C SER A 122 30.20 -10.32 5.96
N GLU A 123 30.75 -10.49 7.17
CA GLU A 123 32.10 -10.00 7.49
C GLU A 123 33.18 -10.75 6.71
N ALA A 124 33.02 -12.05 6.50
CA ALA A 124 33.94 -12.83 5.68
C ALA A 124 33.95 -12.33 4.23
N LEU A 125 32.78 -12.01 3.67
CA LEU A 125 32.67 -11.41 2.34
C LEU A 125 33.29 -10.02 2.29
N ALA A 126 33.03 -9.17 3.29
CA ALA A 126 33.58 -7.82 3.39
C ALA A 126 35.12 -7.80 3.46
N ARG A 127 35.76 -8.85 3.96
CA ARG A 127 37.24 -8.99 3.92
C ARG A 127 37.76 -9.42 2.55
N SER A 128 36.90 -10.03 1.73
CA SER A 128 37.27 -10.68 0.46
C SER A 128 37.04 -9.80 -0.76
N SER A 129 36.15 -8.80 -0.67
CA SER A 129 35.90 -7.84 -1.75
C SER A 129 35.77 -6.42 -1.21
N ARG A 130 36.42 -5.47 -1.89
CA ARG A 130 36.38 -4.04 -1.57
C ARG A 130 34.98 -3.46 -1.82
N TRP A 131 34.38 -3.80 -2.95
CA TRP A 131 33.01 -3.37 -3.23
C TRP A 131 32.04 -3.91 -2.17
N ALA A 132 32.14 -5.19 -1.82
CA ALA A 132 31.28 -5.79 -0.81
C ALA A 132 31.47 -5.16 0.57
N HIS A 133 32.72 -4.81 0.91
CA HIS A 133 33.03 -4.05 2.13
C HIS A 133 32.28 -2.72 2.17
N GLU A 134 32.36 -1.92 1.11
CA GLU A 134 31.71 -0.61 1.03
C GLU A 134 30.18 -0.74 1.07
N ALA A 135 29.60 -1.69 0.32
CA ALA A 135 28.17 -1.94 0.30
C ALA A 135 27.62 -2.40 1.66
N LEU A 136 28.32 -3.33 2.33
CA LEU A 136 27.93 -3.79 3.67
C LEU A 136 28.10 -2.68 4.71
N THR A 137 29.11 -1.82 4.58
CA THR A 137 29.28 -0.67 5.48
C THR A 137 28.15 0.34 5.30
N LEU A 138 27.78 0.66 4.05
CA LEU A 138 26.60 1.47 3.75
C LEU A 138 25.33 0.87 4.36
N ALA A 139 25.09 -0.44 4.17
CA ALA A 139 23.92 -1.12 4.72
C ALA A 139 23.84 -1.00 6.25
N ARG A 140 24.96 -1.18 6.96
CA ARG A 140 25.03 -1.02 8.42
C ARG A 140 24.81 0.43 8.88
N GLU A 141 25.35 1.41 8.14
CA GLU A 141 25.12 2.83 8.44
C GLU A 141 23.64 3.21 8.25
N VAL A 142 22.99 2.69 7.20
CA VAL A 142 21.55 2.86 6.96
C VAL A 142 20.75 2.27 8.11
N GLU A 143 20.99 0.99 8.46
CA GLU A 143 20.32 0.31 9.56
C GLU A 143 20.49 1.07 10.88
N GLY A 144 21.73 1.39 11.24
CA GLY A 144 22.07 2.11 12.47
C GLY A 144 21.44 3.50 12.55
N THR A 145 21.30 4.19 11.43
CA THR A 145 20.68 5.53 11.38
C THR A 145 19.17 5.46 11.55
N LEU A 146 18.51 4.53 10.87
CA LEU A 146 17.07 4.35 11.02
C LEU A 146 16.72 3.86 12.43
N ALA A 147 17.49 2.92 12.97
CA ALA A 147 17.36 2.45 14.35
C ALA A 147 17.61 3.57 15.37
N GLY A 148 18.67 4.38 15.16
CA GLY A 148 18.99 5.53 16.01
C GLY A 148 17.92 6.63 15.99
N ALA A 149 17.16 6.75 14.90
CA ALA A 149 16.00 7.62 14.79
C ALA A 149 14.72 7.01 15.42
N GLY A 150 14.80 5.81 16.00
CA GLY A 150 13.68 5.12 16.63
C GLY A 150 12.70 4.48 15.65
N ILE A 151 13.10 4.28 14.39
CA ILE A 151 12.31 3.53 13.40
C ILE A 151 12.53 2.04 13.69
N ARG A 152 11.48 1.36 14.15
CA ARG A 152 11.54 -0.07 14.54
C ARG A 152 11.13 -0.96 13.39
N GLY A 153 11.60 -2.21 13.40
CA GLY A 153 11.20 -3.22 12.40
C GLY A 153 11.76 -2.99 11.01
N VAL A 154 12.85 -2.22 10.89
CA VAL A 154 13.59 -2.06 9.64
C VAL A 154 14.30 -3.36 9.31
N SER A 155 14.23 -3.78 8.05
CA SER A 155 15.04 -4.86 7.50
C SER A 155 15.99 -4.29 6.45
N VAL A 156 17.25 -4.72 6.48
CA VAL A 156 18.24 -4.34 5.47
C VAL A 156 18.88 -5.60 4.92
N SER A 157 18.64 -5.89 3.64
CA SER A 157 19.24 -7.03 2.94
C SER A 157 20.25 -6.55 1.90
N VAL A 158 21.31 -7.31 1.68
CA VAL A 158 22.35 -7.00 0.69
C VAL A 158 22.50 -8.18 -0.28
N TYR A 159 22.40 -7.90 -1.58
CA TYR A 159 22.54 -8.85 -2.68
C TYR A 159 23.74 -8.45 -3.55
N VAL A 160 24.91 -8.99 -3.24
CA VAL A 160 26.18 -8.64 -3.90
C VAL A 160 26.20 -9.07 -5.36
N ASP A 161 25.59 -10.20 -5.69
CA ASP A 161 25.42 -10.71 -7.06
C ASP A 161 24.61 -9.77 -7.96
N ARG A 162 23.82 -8.88 -7.36
CA ARG A 162 22.93 -7.93 -8.08
C ARG A 162 23.33 -6.48 -7.88
N GLY A 163 24.27 -6.20 -6.98
CA GLY A 163 24.61 -4.83 -6.61
C GLY A 163 23.46 -4.10 -5.92
N VAL A 164 22.65 -4.79 -5.11
CA VAL A 164 21.44 -4.23 -4.50
C VAL A 164 21.54 -4.24 -2.97
N ILE A 165 21.15 -3.13 -2.36
CA ILE A 165 20.79 -3.05 -0.95
C ILE A 165 19.28 -2.82 -0.89
N LEU A 166 18.55 -3.71 -0.24
CA LEU A 166 17.12 -3.61 -0.02
C LEU A 166 16.88 -3.15 1.41
N VAL A 167 16.04 -2.13 1.58
CA VAL A 167 15.71 -1.51 2.86
C VAL A 167 14.20 -1.49 3.01
N ASP A 168 13.67 -2.36 3.85
CA ASP A 168 12.25 -2.37 4.20
C ASP A 168 12.03 -1.53 5.46
N VAL A 169 11.20 -0.51 5.34
CA VAL A 169 10.83 0.40 6.43
C VAL A 169 9.34 0.31 6.67
N PRO A 170 8.88 -0.18 7.84
CA PRO A 170 7.47 -0.19 8.15
C PRO A 170 6.97 1.23 8.41
N ALA A 171 5.73 1.46 7.99
CA ALA A 171 4.96 2.66 8.30
C ALA A 171 3.60 2.27 8.90
N GLU A 172 3.07 3.11 9.78
CA GLU A 172 1.66 3.01 10.16
C GLU A 172 0.76 3.30 8.96
N ILE A 173 -0.43 2.71 8.95
CA ILE A 173 -1.42 2.94 7.89
C ILE A 173 -1.70 4.45 7.73
N ARG A 174 -1.67 4.92 6.48
CA ARG A 174 -1.78 6.34 6.07
C ARG A 174 -0.62 7.25 6.48
N ARG A 175 0.41 6.73 7.15
CA ARG A 175 1.64 7.46 7.50
C ARG A 175 2.78 7.20 6.52
N GLY A 176 2.56 6.39 5.48
CA GLY A 176 3.57 6.04 4.49
C GLY A 176 4.30 7.24 3.87
N PRO A 177 3.62 8.29 3.36
CA PRO A 177 4.28 9.46 2.79
C PRO A 177 5.12 10.26 3.80
N GLU A 178 4.62 10.40 5.03
CA GLU A 178 5.34 11.09 6.12
C GLU A 178 6.60 10.30 6.50
N GLN A 179 6.46 8.97 6.64
CA GLN A 179 7.57 8.07 6.93
C GLN A 179 8.60 8.07 5.79
N LEU A 180 8.17 8.06 4.53
CA LEU A 180 9.08 8.18 3.39
C LEU A 180 9.85 9.49 3.40
N ALA A 181 9.18 10.63 3.61
CA ALA A 181 9.85 11.93 3.69
C ALA A 181 10.87 11.97 4.84
N ARG A 182 10.50 11.40 5.99
CA ARG A 182 11.40 11.27 7.15
C ARG A 182 12.62 10.41 6.84
N VAL A 183 12.43 9.25 6.21
CA VAL A 183 13.51 8.33 5.84
C VAL A 183 14.45 8.98 4.80
N LYS A 184 13.90 9.64 3.78
CA LYS A 184 14.69 10.42 2.80
C LYS A 184 15.59 11.44 3.50
N ALA A 185 15.05 12.20 4.44
CA ALA A 185 15.80 13.21 5.18
C ALA A 185 16.91 12.61 6.05
N LEU A 186 16.64 11.46 6.70
CA LEU A 186 17.61 10.77 7.54
C LEU A 186 18.76 10.14 6.74
N LEU A 187 18.45 9.53 5.60
CA LEU A 187 19.43 8.78 4.81
C LEU A 187 20.22 9.65 3.82
N GLY A 188 19.70 10.81 3.42
CA GLY A 188 20.36 11.70 2.47
C GLY A 188 21.86 11.94 2.74
N PRO A 189 22.27 12.34 3.96
CA PRO A 189 23.68 12.55 4.29
C PRO A 189 24.56 11.29 4.15
N ILE A 190 24.00 10.12 4.49
CA ILE A 190 24.72 8.84 4.41
C ILE A 190 24.88 8.46 2.94
N LEU A 191 23.82 8.53 2.17
CA LEU A 191 23.84 8.18 0.75
C LEU A 191 24.81 9.06 -0.05
N GLU A 192 24.91 10.36 0.30
CA GLU A 192 25.87 11.28 -0.33
C GLU A 192 27.33 10.85 -0.08
N LYS A 193 27.66 10.35 1.10
CA LYS A 193 29.00 9.81 1.42
C LYS A 193 29.40 8.66 0.49
N TYR A 194 28.42 7.89 0.02
CA TYR A 194 28.61 6.71 -0.82
C TYR A 194 28.30 6.95 -2.31
N ARG A 195 28.17 8.20 -2.76
CA ARG A 195 27.87 8.55 -4.17
C ARG A 195 28.81 7.96 -5.22
N GLY A 196 30.02 7.57 -4.83
CA GLY A 196 31.01 6.94 -5.73
C GLY A 196 30.77 5.44 -5.94
N LEU A 197 30.05 4.79 -5.02
CA LEU A 197 29.78 3.36 -5.05
C LEU A 197 28.68 3.05 -6.06
N LYS A 198 28.97 2.20 -7.03
CA LYS A 198 27.97 1.71 -7.97
C LYS A 198 27.13 0.61 -7.31
N VAL A 199 26.03 1.02 -6.70
CA VAL A 199 25.06 0.18 -5.98
C VAL A 199 23.65 0.75 -6.17
N LEU A 200 22.64 -0.12 -6.16
CA LEU A 200 21.25 0.27 -6.13
C LEU A 200 20.70 0.08 -4.72
N VAL A 201 20.23 1.17 -4.11
CA VAL A 201 19.49 1.11 -2.84
C VAL A 201 18.00 1.14 -3.16
N LEU A 202 17.32 0.03 -2.91
CA LEU A 202 15.88 -0.10 -3.00
C LEU A 202 15.27 0.14 -1.62
N LEU A 203 14.51 1.22 -1.47
CA LEU A 203 13.90 1.58 -0.21
C LEU A 203 12.39 1.42 -0.28
N PHE A 204 11.89 0.39 0.37
CA PHE A 204 10.47 0.12 0.50
C PHE A 204 9.95 0.74 1.79
N VAL A 205 9.03 1.69 1.68
CA VAL A 205 8.19 2.11 2.81
C VAL A 205 6.88 1.37 2.70
N VAL A 206 6.63 0.47 3.64
CA VAL A 206 5.47 -0.42 3.59
C VAL A 206 4.52 -0.06 4.73
N GLU A 207 3.33 0.41 4.39
CA GLU A 207 2.27 0.55 5.38
C GLU A 207 1.88 -0.84 5.88
N THR A 208 2.04 -1.05 7.17
CA THR A 208 1.74 -2.32 7.85
C THR A 208 0.62 -2.08 8.85
N PRO A 209 -0.41 -2.94 8.88
CA PRO A 209 -1.39 -2.91 9.95
C PRO A 209 -0.72 -3.31 11.26
N ASN A 210 -1.26 -2.81 12.37
CA ASN A 210 -0.87 -3.35 13.66
C ASN A 210 -1.37 -4.80 13.76
N PRO A 211 -0.55 -5.70 14.29
CA PRO A 211 -1.00 -7.05 14.58
C PRO A 211 -2.17 -6.98 15.57
N LEU A 212 -3.01 -8.02 15.56
CA LEU A 212 -4.02 -8.19 16.60
C LEU A 212 -3.35 -8.15 17.98
N PRO A 213 -3.95 -7.48 18.98
CA PRO A 213 -3.46 -7.53 20.35
C PRO A 213 -3.25 -8.98 20.80
N SER A 214 -2.12 -9.26 21.46
CA SER A 214 -1.76 -10.60 21.90
C SER A 214 -2.76 -11.24 22.88
N SER A 215 -3.61 -10.43 23.51
CA SER A 215 -4.72 -10.87 24.35
C SER A 215 -5.91 -11.44 23.57
N ILE A 216 -5.99 -11.20 22.25
CA ILE A 216 -7.03 -11.76 21.39
C ILE A 216 -6.57 -13.15 20.93
N ASN A 217 -7.27 -14.19 21.38
CA ASN A 217 -7.07 -15.54 20.88
C ASN A 217 -7.65 -15.66 19.46
N VAL A 218 -6.79 -15.97 18.48
CA VAL A 218 -7.15 -16.05 17.05
C VAL A 218 -8.27 -17.05 16.77
N THR A 219 -8.27 -18.20 17.45
CA THR A 219 -9.29 -19.25 17.27
C THR A 219 -10.65 -18.78 17.79
N GLU A 220 -10.69 -18.18 18.98
CA GLU A 220 -11.93 -17.64 19.54
C GLU A 220 -12.45 -16.46 18.72
N PHE A 221 -11.56 -15.56 18.29
CA PHE A 221 -11.92 -14.42 17.45
C PHE A 221 -12.51 -14.86 16.10
N ARG A 222 -11.97 -15.93 15.49
CA ARG A 222 -12.58 -16.55 14.30
C ARG A 222 -14.00 -17.05 14.58
N SER A 223 -14.23 -17.69 15.73
CA SER A 223 -15.56 -18.18 16.11
C SER A 223 -16.58 -17.05 16.27
N ILE A 224 -16.17 -15.87 16.76
CA ILE A 224 -17.01 -14.67 16.79
C ILE A 224 -17.44 -14.28 15.38
N ILE A 225 -16.49 -14.20 14.44
CA ILE A 225 -16.78 -13.82 13.04
C ILE A 225 -17.74 -14.82 12.39
N GLU A 226 -17.48 -16.12 12.52
CA GLU A 226 -18.36 -17.17 11.99
C GLU A 226 -19.78 -17.09 12.58
N GLY A 227 -19.89 -16.79 13.87
CA GLY A 227 -21.17 -16.57 14.55
C GLY A 227 -21.95 -15.39 13.96
N LEU A 228 -21.27 -14.27 13.69
CA LEU A 228 -21.88 -13.08 13.09
C LEU A 228 -22.45 -13.33 11.69
N TYR A 229 -21.76 -14.13 10.88
CA TYR A 229 -22.27 -14.53 9.57
C TYR A 229 -23.46 -15.47 9.67
N ARG A 230 -23.43 -16.44 10.60
CA ARG A 230 -24.54 -17.35 10.84
C ARG A 230 -25.79 -16.61 11.31
N GLU A 231 -25.65 -15.64 12.21
CA GLU A 231 -26.74 -14.77 12.69
C GLU A 231 -27.38 -13.97 11.53
N ARG A 232 -26.61 -13.68 10.47
CA ARG A 232 -27.07 -13.00 9.25
C ARG A 232 -27.59 -13.95 8.16
N GLY A 233 -27.63 -15.25 8.42
CA GLY A 233 -28.02 -16.26 7.43
C GLY A 233 -27.01 -16.43 6.29
N ILE A 234 -25.76 -16.01 6.49
CA ILE A 234 -24.68 -16.17 5.52
C ILE A 234 -23.95 -17.47 5.83
N SER A 235 -24.01 -18.42 4.89
CA SER A 235 -23.27 -19.67 4.98
C SER A 235 -21.89 -19.52 4.36
N ILE A 236 -20.85 -19.72 5.16
CA ILE A 236 -19.44 -19.69 4.73
C ILE A 236 -19.11 -21.06 4.17
N LYS A 237 -18.93 -21.17 2.85
CA LYS A 237 -18.62 -22.45 2.18
C LYS A 237 -17.16 -22.84 2.28
N ASP A 238 -16.27 -21.87 2.13
CA ASP A 238 -14.82 -22.06 2.26
C ASP A 238 -14.34 -21.33 3.52
N PRO A 239 -13.79 -22.03 4.52
CA PRO A 239 -13.14 -21.41 5.67
C PRO A 239 -12.02 -20.44 5.30
N LEU A 240 -11.41 -20.56 4.11
CA LEU A 240 -10.41 -19.62 3.60
C LEU A 240 -11.01 -18.27 3.19
N SER A 241 -12.34 -18.17 3.04
CA SER A 241 -13.01 -16.89 2.79
C SER A 241 -13.02 -15.97 4.03
N ILE A 242 -12.73 -16.53 5.22
CA ILE A 242 -12.56 -15.76 6.46
C ILE A 242 -11.31 -16.26 7.17
N PHE A 243 -10.24 -15.48 7.09
CA PHE A 243 -9.01 -15.85 7.76
C PHE A 243 -8.30 -14.65 8.38
N ILE A 244 -7.41 -14.97 9.31
CA ILE A 244 -6.54 -14.01 9.97
C ILE A 244 -5.13 -14.35 9.49
N GLY A 245 -4.55 -13.46 8.70
CA GLY A 245 -3.22 -13.61 8.13
C GLY A 245 -2.11 -13.43 9.16
N ILE A 246 -0.88 -13.77 8.77
CA ILE A 246 0.32 -13.79 9.62
C ILE A 246 0.65 -12.40 10.22
N HIS A 247 0.21 -11.32 9.57
CA HIS A 247 0.39 -9.93 10.03
C HIS A 247 -0.87 -9.32 10.68
N GLY A 248 -1.85 -10.12 11.09
CA GLY A 248 -3.09 -9.62 11.69
C GLY A 248 -4.08 -9.02 10.70
N ASN A 249 -3.89 -9.25 9.40
CA ASN A 249 -4.89 -8.95 8.36
C ASN A 249 -6.10 -9.85 8.56
N ILE A 250 -7.28 -9.27 8.66
CA ILE A 250 -8.54 -10.00 8.82
C ILE A 250 -9.27 -9.94 7.48
N TYR A 251 -9.54 -11.09 6.88
CA TYR A 251 -10.29 -11.19 5.64
C TYR A 251 -11.73 -11.57 5.98
N LEU A 252 -12.68 -10.79 5.48
CA LEU A 252 -14.11 -10.90 5.71
C LEU A 252 -14.86 -10.95 4.38
N LEU A 253 -16.00 -11.64 4.38
CA LEU A 253 -16.97 -11.59 3.27
C LEU A 253 -17.73 -10.27 3.29
N GLU A 254 -17.90 -9.64 2.12
CA GLU A 254 -18.74 -8.45 1.97
C GLU A 254 -20.21 -8.73 2.28
N THR A 255 -20.87 -7.76 2.92
CA THR A 255 -22.28 -7.81 3.28
C THR A 255 -23.02 -6.56 2.83
N ASP A 256 -24.36 -6.61 2.81
CA ASP A 256 -25.17 -5.43 2.51
C ASP A 256 -25.09 -4.35 3.63
N ASP A 257 -24.49 -4.67 4.79
CA ASP A 257 -24.28 -3.76 5.92
C ASP A 257 -22.94 -4.04 6.64
N ASP A 258 -21.83 -3.73 5.96
CA ASP A 258 -20.48 -3.94 6.51
C ASP A 258 -20.25 -3.14 7.81
N ILE A 259 -20.84 -1.95 7.94
CA ILE A 259 -20.68 -1.13 9.16
C ILE A 259 -21.40 -1.79 10.35
N GLY A 260 -22.59 -2.34 10.14
CA GLY A 260 -23.29 -3.12 11.15
C GLY A 260 -22.50 -4.36 11.57
N LEU A 261 -21.95 -5.10 10.60
CA LEU A 261 -21.08 -6.26 10.87
C LEU A 261 -19.85 -5.88 11.71
N LEU A 262 -19.15 -4.82 11.31
CA LEU A 262 -17.97 -4.33 12.04
C LEU A 262 -18.32 -3.87 13.45
N ARG A 263 -19.50 -3.25 13.64
CA ARG A 263 -19.95 -2.83 14.97
C ARG A 263 -20.18 -4.01 15.90
N GLU A 264 -20.87 -5.03 15.41
CA GLU A 264 -21.10 -6.23 16.22
C GLU A 264 -19.80 -7.02 16.47
N LEU A 265 -18.90 -7.05 15.49
CA LEU A 265 -17.57 -7.62 15.67
C LEU A 265 -16.82 -6.90 16.80
N VAL A 266 -16.76 -5.57 16.77
CA VAL A 266 -16.13 -4.77 17.84
C VAL A 266 -16.78 -5.06 19.19
N ASN A 267 -18.11 -5.04 19.27
CA ASN A 267 -18.84 -5.27 20.53
C ASN A 267 -18.55 -6.65 21.12
N LYS A 268 -18.67 -7.71 20.32
CA LYS A 268 -18.40 -9.08 20.79
C LYS A 268 -16.92 -9.29 21.13
N THR A 269 -16.00 -8.61 20.45
CA THR A 269 -14.56 -8.66 20.76
C THR A 269 -14.25 -8.00 22.08
N VAL A 270 -14.80 -6.81 22.33
CA VAL A 270 -14.62 -6.09 23.60
C VAL A 270 -15.28 -6.86 24.75
N GLU A 271 -16.48 -7.40 24.55
CA GLU A 271 -17.16 -8.23 25.54
C GLU A 271 -16.34 -9.49 25.89
N ARG A 272 -15.76 -10.15 24.89
CA ARG A 272 -15.04 -11.41 25.08
C ARG A 272 -13.62 -11.23 25.60
N PHE A 273 -12.87 -10.26 25.08
CA PHE A 273 -11.43 -10.09 25.32
C PHE A 273 -11.08 -8.83 26.11
N GLY A 274 -12.05 -7.93 26.36
CA GLY A 274 -11.82 -6.68 27.07
C GLY A 274 -11.00 -5.64 26.28
N VAL A 275 -10.70 -5.90 25.00
CA VAL A 275 -9.84 -5.04 24.16
C VAL A 275 -10.43 -4.85 22.76
N CYS A 276 -10.17 -3.70 22.15
CA CYS A 276 -10.45 -3.45 20.74
C CYS A 276 -9.45 -4.20 19.83
N PRO A 277 -9.87 -4.68 18.64
CA PRO A 277 -8.97 -5.17 17.60
C PRO A 277 -8.31 -3.99 16.84
N ASN A 278 -7.73 -3.03 17.58
CA ASN A 278 -7.27 -1.76 17.03
C ASN A 278 -6.07 -1.93 16.09
N GLY A 279 -6.12 -1.23 14.97
CA GLY A 279 -5.01 -1.15 14.01
C GLY A 279 -4.87 -2.37 13.10
N SER A 280 -5.68 -3.41 13.28
CA SER A 280 -5.79 -4.49 12.30
C SER A 280 -6.44 -3.98 11.01
N ALA A 281 -5.93 -4.46 9.86
CA ALA A 281 -6.55 -4.20 8.58
C ALA A 281 -7.61 -5.27 8.29
N ILE A 282 -8.82 -4.83 7.99
CA ILE A 282 -9.96 -5.66 7.62
C ILE A 282 -10.17 -5.55 6.11
N TYR A 283 -9.94 -6.64 5.42
CA TYR A 283 -10.12 -6.78 3.99
C TYR A 283 -11.46 -7.43 3.72
N PHE A 284 -12.38 -6.70 3.10
CA PHE A 284 -13.56 -7.29 2.51
C PHE A 284 -13.20 -7.82 1.13
N ASP A 285 -13.25 -9.14 0.97
CA ASP A 285 -12.89 -9.86 -0.25
C ASP A 285 -14.11 -10.58 -0.84
N VAL A 286 -14.18 -10.60 -2.17
CA VAL A 286 -15.28 -11.20 -2.95
C VAL A 286 -14.69 -12.12 -4.00
N GLU A 287 -13.99 -13.16 -3.57
CA GLU A 287 -13.77 -14.33 -4.41
C GLU A 287 -14.00 -15.59 -3.59
N GLN A 288 -15.28 -15.97 -3.47
CA GLN A 288 -15.81 -17.32 -3.74
C GLN A 288 -17.24 -17.49 -3.17
N ASP A 289 -18.19 -17.79 -4.05
CA ASP A 289 -19.43 -18.55 -3.79
C ASP A 289 -20.34 -18.16 -2.61
N ILE A 290 -20.61 -16.86 -2.38
CA ILE A 290 -21.77 -16.47 -1.57
C ILE A 290 -23.04 -16.81 -2.36
N VAL A 291 -23.69 -17.94 -2.04
CA VAL A 291 -25.07 -18.21 -2.45
C VAL A 291 -25.95 -17.26 -1.67
N ARG A 292 -26.14 -16.04 -2.19
CA ARG A 292 -27.18 -15.14 -1.68
C ARG A 292 -28.52 -15.83 -1.93
N PRO A 293 -29.41 -15.97 -0.94
CA PRO A 293 -30.79 -16.36 -1.23
C PRO A 293 -31.35 -15.37 -2.25
N ALA A 294 -31.91 -15.89 -3.35
CA ALA A 294 -32.44 -15.10 -4.45
C ALA A 294 -33.59 -14.22 -3.97
N GLY A 295 -33.26 -13.02 -3.49
CA GLY A 295 -34.19 -11.93 -3.20
C GLY A 295 -33.84 -10.76 -4.10
N TYR A 296 -34.67 -10.53 -5.12
CA TYR A 296 -34.53 -9.37 -6.01
C TYR A 296 -34.61 -8.06 -5.22
N ARG A 297 -33.45 -7.46 -4.90
CA ARG A 297 -33.38 -6.06 -4.47
C ARG A 297 -33.34 -5.18 -5.71
N ILE A 298 -34.51 -4.71 -6.15
CA ILE A 298 -34.61 -3.60 -7.11
C ILE A 298 -33.93 -2.40 -6.44
N ALA A 299 -32.87 -1.90 -7.05
CA ALA A 299 -32.15 -0.72 -6.57
C ALA A 299 -33.01 0.54 -6.83
N TRP A 300 -34.02 0.75 -5.98
CA TRP A 300 -35.02 1.83 -6.11
C TRP A 300 -34.40 3.21 -6.31
N ARG A 301 -33.19 3.46 -5.78
CA ARG A 301 -32.46 4.70 -6.03
C ARG A 301 -32.19 4.97 -7.51
N TYR A 302 -31.81 3.95 -8.28
CA TYR A 302 -31.55 4.10 -9.72
C TYR A 302 -32.86 4.21 -10.51
N ALA A 303 -33.88 3.41 -10.16
CA ALA A 303 -35.20 3.50 -10.78
C ALA A 303 -35.87 4.88 -10.54
N VAL A 304 -35.73 5.46 -9.35
CA VAL A 304 -36.23 6.80 -9.03
C VAL A 304 -35.46 7.89 -9.78
N LEU A 305 -34.14 7.75 -9.93
CA LEU A 305 -33.32 8.69 -10.72
C LEU A 305 -33.66 8.65 -12.21
N GLU A 306 -33.90 7.46 -12.78
CA GLU A 306 -34.32 7.33 -14.18
C GLU A 306 -35.73 7.91 -14.41
N LEU A 307 -36.67 7.64 -13.49
CA LEU A 307 -38.01 8.21 -13.54
C LEU A 307 -38.01 9.74 -13.39
N ALA A 308 -37.15 10.29 -12.51
CA ALA A 308 -36.97 11.72 -12.36
C ALA A 308 -36.34 12.37 -13.61
N GLY A 309 -35.38 11.70 -14.24
CA GLY A 309 -34.78 12.12 -15.51
C GLY A 309 -35.80 12.16 -16.65
N LEU A 310 -36.61 11.12 -16.79
CA LEU A 310 -37.71 11.05 -17.75
C LEU A 310 -38.75 12.15 -17.51
N ALA A 311 -39.14 12.40 -16.26
CA ALA A 311 -40.08 13.47 -15.91
C ALA A 311 -39.53 14.86 -16.29
N MET A 312 -38.24 15.11 -16.09
CA MET A 312 -37.60 16.37 -16.50
C MET A 312 -37.53 16.53 -18.02
N ILE A 313 -37.23 15.45 -18.76
CA ILE A 313 -37.23 15.47 -20.22
C ILE A 313 -38.63 15.79 -20.73
N VAL A 314 -39.66 15.12 -20.22
CA VAL A 314 -41.05 15.36 -20.62
C VAL A 314 -41.49 16.79 -20.27
N ALA A 315 -41.20 17.27 -19.07
CA ALA A 315 -41.54 18.64 -18.68
C ALA A 315 -40.82 19.70 -19.54
N GLY A 316 -39.53 19.51 -19.81
CA GLY A 316 -38.74 20.38 -20.69
C GLY A 316 -39.25 20.38 -22.13
N SER A 317 -39.59 19.21 -22.66
CA SER A 317 -40.19 19.03 -24.00
C SER A 317 -41.52 19.75 -24.11
N THR A 318 -42.37 19.61 -23.09
CA THR A 318 -43.71 20.20 -23.04
C THR A 318 -43.63 21.73 -22.93
N TYR A 319 -42.69 22.25 -22.13
CA TYR A 319 -42.42 23.68 -22.01
C TYR A 319 -41.92 24.28 -23.34
N LEU A 320 -40.99 23.61 -24.02
CA LEU A 320 -40.47 24.05 -25.32
C LEU A 320 -41.56 24.04 -26.39
N ALA A 321 -42.39 23.00 -26.43
CA ALA A 321 -43.52 22.90 -27.35
C ALA A 321 -44.56 24.01 -27.11
N THR A 322 -44.94 24.27 -25.85
CA THR A 322 -45.88 25.36 -25.52
C THR A 322 -45.29 26.74 -25.80
N ARG A 323 -43.99 26.95 -25.57
CA ARG A 323 -43.30 28.21 -25.91
C ARG A 323 -43.23 28.43 -27.42
N ALA A 324 -42.97 27.40 -28.22
CA ALA A 324 -42.96 27.48 -29.68
C ALA A 324 -44.35 27.78 -30.26
N LEU A 325 -45.40 27.15 -29.70
CA LEU A 325 -46.79 27.41 -30.08
C LEU A 325 -47.25 28.84 -29.70
N ARG A 326 -46.81 29.38 -28.56
CA ARG A 326 -47.07 30.78 -28.19
C ARG A 326 -46.35 31.78 -29.08
N LYS A 327 -45.10 31.51 -29.47
CA LYS A 327 -44.38 32.36 -30.44
C LYS A 327 -45.03 32.36 -31.82
N ARG A 328 -45.58 31.23 -32.28
CA ARG A 328 -46.32 31.15 -33.56
C ARG A 328 -47.70 31.80 -33.54
N ARG A 329 -48.29 32.04 -32.36
CA ARG A 329 -49.55 32.79 -32.22
C ARG A 329 -49.36 34.30 -32.08
N ALA A 330 -48.13 34.74 -31.83
CA ALA A 330 -47.76 36.16 -31.67
C ALA A 330 -47.05 36.75 -32.91
N ALA A 331 -46.93 35.96 -33.98
CA ALA A 331 -46.49 36.34 -35.32
C ALA A 331 -47.67 36.17 -36.27
#